data_AF-A0A848YY13-F1
#
_entry.id   AF-A0A848YY13-F1
#
_cell.length_a   1.000
_cell.length_b   1.000
_cell.length_c   1.000
_cell.angle_alpha   90.00
_cell.angle_beta   90.00
_cell.angle_gamma   90.00
#
_symmetry.space_group_name_H-M   'P 1'
#
loop_
_entity.id
_entity.type
_entity.pdbx_description
1 polymer ?
#
loop_
_entity_poly.entity_id
_entity_poly.type
_entity_poly.pdbx_seq_one_letter_code
_entity_poly.pdbx_strand_id
1 'polypeptide(L)' 'MGKELERIFDIVAQRGGFDARMEFASRTGLSKSKVAKAKDTPDLKQKLLKIAAEVLGREINDFD' A
#
# COMPACT_ATOMS: atom_id res chain seq x y z
N MET A 1 -2.95 -4.08 -14.68
CA MET A 1 -2.99 -2.67 -14.25
C MET A 1 -3.23 -2.69 -12.75
N GLY A 2 -2.27 -2.18 -11.97
CA GLY A 2 -2.34 -1.83 -10.56
C GLY A 2 -2.56 -2.93 -9.52
N LYS A 3 -2.78 -4.19 -9.91
CA LYS A 3 -3.29 -5.25 -9.01
C LYS A 3 -2.39 -5.50 -7.80
N GLU A 4 -1.07 -5.40 -7.96
CA GLU A 4 -0.16 -5.63 -6.85
C GLU A 4 -0.17 -4.46 -5.86
N LEU A 5 -0.20 -3.24 -6.38
CA LEU A 5 -0.25 -2.05 -5.55
C LEU A 5 -1.60 -1.93 -4.80
N GLU A 6 -2.70 -2.32 -5.44
CA GLU A 6 -4.00 -2.45 -4.75
C GLU A 6 -3.97 -3.48 -3.63
N ARG A 7 -3.26 -4.61 -3.83
CA ARG A 7 -3.10 -5.64 -2.80
C ARG A 7 -2.39 -5.09 -1.56
N ILE A 8 -1.38 -4.22 -1.72
CA ILE A 8 -0.73 -3.53 -0.60
C ILE A 8 -1.74 -2.67 0.18
N PHE A 9 -2.58 -1.90 -0.52
CA PHE A 9 -3.63 -1.09 0.11
C PHE A 9 -4.61 -1.94 0.90
N ASP A 10 -5.01 -3.08 0.35
CA ASP A 10 -5.94 -4.00 1.03
C ASP A 10 -5.29 -4.68 2.23
N ILE A 11 -4.01 -5.06 2.17
CA ILE A 11 -3.28 -5.60 3.32
C ILE A 11 -3.20 -4.56 4.43
N VAL A 12 -2.85 -3.30 4.13
CA VAL A 12 -2.80 -2.22 5.13
C VAL A 12 -4.17 -2.02 5.77
N ALA A 13 -5.23 -2.00 4.98
CA ALA A 13 -6.59 -1.84 5.48
C ALA A 13 -7.06 -3.04 6.33
N GLN A 14 -6.72 -4.28 5.94
CA GLN A 14 -7.07 -5.48 6.70
C GLN A 14 -6.26 -5.58 8.01
N ARG A 15 -4.97 -5.25 7.97
CA ARG A 15 -4.06 -5.43 9.10
C ARG A 15 -4.06 -4.29 10.10
N GLY A 16 -4.28 -3.06 9.64
CA GLY A 16 -4.24 -1.86 10.48
C GLY A 16 -5.56 -1.08 10.53
N GLY A 17 -6.61 -1.58 9.88
CA GLY A 17 -7.92 -0.97 9.92
C GLY A 17 -8.00 0.36 9.17
N PHE A 18 -8.99 1.18 9.56
CA PHE A 18 -9.27 2.46 8.90
C PHE A 18 -8.15 3.49 9.09
N ASP A 19 -7.57 3.56 10.29
CA ASP A 19 -6.54 4.54 10.62
C ASP A 19 -5.25 4.31 9.83
N ALA A 20 -4.77 3.06 9.78
CA ALA A 20 -3.61 2.70 8.96
C ALA A 20 -3.84 2.97 7.48
N ARG A 21 -5.07 2.71 6.97
CA ARG A 21 -5.41 3.02 5.58
C ARG A 21 -5.36 4.52 5.31
N MET A 22 -5.88 5.35 6.21
CA MET A 22 -5.82 6.81 6.09
C MET A 22 -4.37 7.30 6.12
N GLU A 23 -3.58 6.85 7.09
CA GLU A 23 -2.19 7.24 7.22
C GLU A 23 -1.38 6.83 5.99
N PHE A 24 -1.56 5.61 5.50
CA PHE A 24 -0.93 5.11 4.30
C PHE A 24 -1.30 5.94 3.05
N ALA A 25 -2.57 6.27 2.86
CA ALA A 25 -3.00 7.14 1.76
C ALA A 25 -2.39 8.55 1.88
N SER A 26 -2.29 9.09 3.10
CA SER A 26 -1.70 10.39 3.38
C SER A 26 -0.20 10.42 3.06
N ARG A 27 0.55 9.40 3.51
CA ARG A 27 2.01 9.30 3.30
C ARG A 27 2.39 8.96 1.85
N THR A 28 1.56 8.20 1.16
CA THR A 28 1.79 7.85 -0.25
C THR A 28 1.33 8.94 -1.21
N GLY A 29 0.39 9.80 -0.80
CA GLY A 29 -0.28 10.77 -1.67
C GLY A 29 -1.13 10.11 -2.77
N LEU A 30 -1.38 8.80 -2.63
CA LEU A 30 -2.04 7.98 -3.62
C LEU A 30 -3.34 7.42 -3.04
N SER A 31 -4.44 7.63 -3.77
CA SER A 31 -5.71 6.98 -3.49
C SER A 31 -5.78 5.64 -4.23
N LYS A 32 -6.53 4.66 -3.70
CA LYS A 32 -6.72 3.34 -4.34
C LYS A 32 -7.06 3.45 -5.83
N SER A 33 -7.90 4.41 -6.22
CA SER A 33 -8.26 4.66 -7.61
C SER A 33 -7.12 5.18 -8.50
N LYS A 34 -6.17 5.95 -7.93
CA LYS A 34 -4.94 6.37 -8.63
C LYS A 34 -3.98 5.19 -8.80
N VAL A 35 -3.93 4.32 -7.80
CA VAL A 35 -3.08 3.13 -7.76
C VAL A 35 -3.54 2.07 -8.76
N ALA A 36 -4.85 1.82 -8.85
CA ALA A 36 -5.44 0.92 -9.84
C ALA A 36 -5.13 1.33 -11.29
N LYS A 37 -4.96 2.64 -11.52
CA LYS A 37 -4.62 3.23 -12.82
C LYS A 37 -3.11 3.43 -13.02
N ALA A 38 -2.32 3.31 -11.96
CA ALA A 38 -0.87 3.43 -12.04
C ALA A 38 -0.28 2.17 -12.67
N LYS A 39 0.84 2.35 -13.38
CA LYS A 39 1.62 1.23 -13.87
C LYS A 39 2.33 0.60 -12.67
N ASP A 40 2.22 -0.72 -12.53
CA ASP A 40 3.00 -1.46 -11.54
C ASP A 40 4.48 -1.35 -11.92
N THR A 41 5.18 -0.39 -11.32
CA THR A 41 6.64 -0.28 -11.42
C THR A 41 7.28 -0.81 -10.15
N PRO A 42 8.43 -1.50 -10.24
CA PRO A 42 9.11 -2.06 -9.07
C PRO A 42 9.48 -0.97 -8.05
N ASP A 43 9.90 0.22 -8.49
CA ASP A 43 10.16 1.38 -7.63
C ASP A 43 8.94 1.80 -6.81
N LEU A 44 7.78 1.89 -7.46
CA LEU A 44 6.54 2.30 -6.79
C LEU A 44 6.10 1.22 -5.81
N LYS A 45 6.21 -0.06 -6.19
CA LYS A 45 5.91 -1.20 -5.32
C LYS A 45 6.78 -1.20 -4.06
N GLN A 46 8.09 -1.04 -4.21
CA GLN A 46 8.98 -0.97 -3.05
C GLN A 46 8.69 0.23 -2.15
N LYS A 47 8.40 1.40 -2.75
CA LYS A 47 8.02 2.59 -1.99
C LYS A 47 6.74 2.35 -1.18
N LEU A 48 5.71 1.76 -1.81
CA LEU A 48 4.46 1.43 -1.12
C LEU A 48 4.68 0.40 -0.02
N LEU A 49 5.47 -0.65 -0.25
CA LEU A 49 5.76 -1.66 0.77
C LEU A 49 6.49 -1.07 1.97
N LYS A 50 7.46 -0.19 1.73
CA LYS A 50 8.17 0.49 2.82
C LYS A 50 7.23 1.34 3.67
N ILE A 51 6.41 2.18 3.03
CA ILE A 51 5.46 3.03 3.77
C ILE A 51 4.43 2.16 4.50
N ALA A 52 3.98 1.07 3.88
CA ALA A 52 3.01 0.16 4.47
C ALA A 52 3.60 -0.55 5.70
N ALA A 53 4.87 -0.96 5.63
CA ALA A 53 5.58 -1.54 6.77
C ALA A 53 5.78 -0.53 7.91
N GLU A 54 6.12 0.72 7.59
CA GLU A 54 6.22 1.80 8.57
C GLU A 54 4.88 2.07 9.27
N VAL A 55 3.78 2.13 8.51
CA VAL A 55 2.43 2.38 9.06
C VAL A 55 1.93 1.21 9.91
N LEU A 56 2.19 -0.03 9.51
CA LEU A 56 1.78 -1.20 10.28
C LEU A 56 2.74 -1.55 11.43
N GLY A 57 3.89 -0.89 11.53
CA GLY A 57 4.94 -1.22 12.49
C GLY A 57 5.53 -2.62 12.32
N ARG A 58 5.37 -3.23 11.15
CA ARG A 58 5.85 -4.58 10.81
C ARG A 58 6.05 -4.71 9.31
N GLU A 59 7.04 -5.49 8.90
CA GLU A 59 7.28 -5.76 7.48
C GLU A 59 6.08 -6.47 6.84
N ILE A 60 5.71 -6.02 5.64
CA ILE A 60 4.72 -6.70 4.81
C ILE A 60 5.47 -7.56 3.81
N ASN A 61 5.79 -8.79 4.22
CA ASN A 61 6.33 -9.82 3.35
C ASN A 61 5.22 -10.72 2.76
N ASP A 62 3.98 -10.56 3.20
CA ASP A 62 2.81 -11.30 2.72
C ASP A 62 2.38 -10.81 1.33
N PHE A 63 3.02 -11.34 0.29
CA PHE A 63 2.35 -11.56 -1.00
C PHE A 63 2.05 -13.04 -1.26
N ASP A 64 2.25 -13.91 -0.26
CA ASP A 64 1.86 -15.32 -0.29
C ASP A 64 0.36 -15.49 -0.66
#